data_AF-A0A1V5KAP6-F1
#
_entry.id   AF-A0A1V5KAP6-F1
#
_cell.length_a   1.000
_cell.length_b   1.000
_cell.length_c   1.000
_cell.angle_alpha   90.00
_cell.angle_beta   90.00
_cell.angle_gamma   90.00
#
_symmetry.space_group_name_H-M   'P 1'
#
loop_
_entity.id
_entity.type
_entity.pdbx_description
1 polymer ?
#
loop_
_entity_poly.entity_id
_entity_poly.type
_entity_poly.pdbx_seq_one_letter_code
_entity_poly.pdbx_strand_id
1 'polypeptide(L)'
;MDYGLCCYSIGDGDLALRLGARWAHAFADITEGIPDHSALIDDMVTHGCAPVIDVRTETAVLGAMIAGDEPPRYDPPTLQELREGDAPPTDDEQAWLDGARAAYDQRYGELCAEFEASIGDTRQRCKATIGWYAQSIMEYLYRHPRVRDIEVWGSAEVARFIHGHGELLDYSSILRRVYETVKEHHPEVRIWTGGFGHNCDCVMLERGLAVHSPEAFDVCNLHPFLMTTGHIDIDRESLSTRLRVARRILDAKCKGQPFAASGVGIPTLPFGPPPAAYGRFWRVGVARALPEGEALDWWLMLLGVLREAGFEAACLLARDTYPPPGEQPRMHHFSGLLHADGTDKAFTEELCREARNARSAT
;
A
#
# COMPACT_ATOMS: atom_id res chain seq x y z
N MET A 1 -1.52 7.09 -19.56
CA MET A 1 -2.11 6.74 -18.26
C MET A 1 -3.38 5.96 -18.51
N ASP A 2 -3.47 4.77 -17.93
CA ASP A 2 -4.63 3.91 -17.91
C ASP A 2 -5.49 4.17 -16.66
N TYR A 3 -6.78 3.86 -16.76
CA TYR A 3 -7.73 3.97 -15.66
C TYR A 3 -7.99 2.62 -15.02
N GLY A 4 -8.36 2.64 -13.74
CA GLY A 4 -8.78 1.47 -13.00
C GLY A 4 -9.84 1.77 -11.95
N LEU A 5 -10.27 0.74 -11.24
CA LEU A 5 -11.18 0.83 -10.11
C LEU A 5 -10.50 0.36 -8.83
N CYS A 6 -10.64 1.14 -7.76
CA CYS A 6 -10.18 0.82 -6.41
C CYS A 6 -11.35 0.33 -5.54
N CYS A 7 -11.05 -0.50 -4.56
CA CYS A 7 -12.02 -1.20 -3.71
C CYS A 7 -12.97 -2.05 -4.55
N TYR A 8 -12.44 -2.70 -5.58
CA TYR A 8 -13.24 -3.44 -6.56
C TYR A 8 -13.99 -4.61 -5.90
N SER A 9 -15.27 -4.73 -6.22
CA SER A 9 -16.16 -5.83 -5.86
C SER A 9 -16.73 -6.50 -7.12
N ILE A 10 -17.26 -7.72 -6.99
CA ILE A 10 -17.90 -8.45 -8.11
C ILE A 10 -19.01 -7.63 -8.81
N GLY A 11 -19.67 -6.73 -8.07
CA GLY A 11 -20.71 -5.86 -8.62
C GLY A 11 -20.21 -4.64 -9.39
N ASP A 12 -18.89 -4.41 -9.47
CA ASP A 12 -18.30 -3.22 -10.10
C ASP A 12 -17.88 -3.44 -11.55
N GLY A 13 -18.06 -4.65 -12.11
CA GLY A 13 -17.70 -4.98 -13.49
C GLY A 13 -18.38 -4.09 -14.54
N ASP A 14 -19.65 -3.74 -14.35
CA ASP A 14 -20.36 -2.82 -15.25
C ASP A 14 -19.74 -1.41 -15.25
N LEU A 15 -19.34 -0.92 -14.08
CA LEU A 15 -18.61 0.36 -13.96
C LEU A 15 -17.24 0.26 -14.63
N ALA A 16 -16.54 -0.88 -14.49
CA ALA A 16 -15.24 -1.11 -15.12
C ALA A 16 -15.34 -1.03 -16.64
N LEU A 17 -16.35 -1.68 -17.23
CA LEU A 17 -16.62 -1.63 -18.67
C LEU A 17 -16.95 -0.21 -19.12
N ARG A 18 -17.80 0.51 -18.38
CA ARG A 18 -18.16 1.90 -18.69
C ARG A 18 -16.94 2.82 -18.66
N LEU A 19 -16.12 2.72 -17.61
CA LEU A 19 -14.88 3.50 -17.46
C LEU A 19 -13.82 3.11 -18.50
N GLY A 20 -13.90 1.90 -19.06
CA GLY A 20 -12.83 1.32 -19.87
C GLY A 20 -11.59 1.01 -19.01
N ALA A 21 -11.81 0.55 -17.79
CA ALA A 21 -10.75 0.21 -16.86
C ALA A 21 -9.82 -0.88 -17.42
N ARG A 22 -8.52 -0.78 -17.15
CA ARG A 22 -7.51 -1.83 -17.36
C ARG A 22 -6.97 -2.39 -16.07
N TRP A 23 -7.24 -1.74 -14.96
CA TRP A 23 -6.73 -2.10 -13.65
C TRP A 23 -7.89 -2.23 -12.69
N ALA A 24 -7.86 -3.23 -11.84
CA ALA A 24 -8.78 -3.36 -10.73
C ALA A 24 -7.97 -3.65 -9.47
N HIS A 25 -8.17 -2.81 -8.46
CA HIS A 25 -7.46 -2.87 -7.21
C HIS A 25 -8.38 -3.37 -6.10
N ALA A 26 -7.93 -4.40 -5.37
CA ALA A 26 -8.64 -4.99 -4.25
C ALA A 26 -7.70 -5.29 -3.08
N PHE A 27 -8.29 -5.41 -1.89
CA PHE A 27 -7.57 -5.68 -0.64
C PHE A 27 -7.69 -7.15 -0.27
N ALA A 28 -6.56 -7.77 0.11
CA ALA A 28 -6.48 -9.07 0.73
C ALA A 28 -5.94 -8.93 2.14
N ASP A 29 -6.82 -9.09 3.12
CA ASP A 29 -6.45 -9.13 4.53
C ASP A 29 -6.05 -10.55 4.92
N ILE A 30 -4.76 -10.76 5.20
CA ILE A 30 -4.22 -12.10 5.50
C ILE A 30 -4.21 -12.42 6.99
N THR A 31 -4.78 -11.55 7.83
CA THR A 31 -4.74 -11.63 9.30
C THR A 31 -5.28 -12.97 9.84
N GLU A 32 -6.29 -13.54 9.19
CA GLU A 32 -6.92 -14.81 9.57
C GLU A 32 -6.58 -15.97 8.61
N GLY A 33 -5.64 -15.76 7.69
CA GLY A 33 -5.26 -16.70 6.62
C GLY A 33 -5.39 -16.09 5.23
N ILE A 34 -4.91 -16.82 4.22
CA ILE A 34 -4.95 -16.36 2.83
C ILE A 34 -6.40 -16.42 2.29
N PRO A 35 -7.06 -15.27 2.01
CA PRO A 35 -8.44 -15.27 1.55
C PRO A 35 -8.53 -15.85 0.13
N ASP A 36 -9.63 -16.56 -0.16
CA ASP A 36 -9.92 -17.01 -1.53
C ASP A 36 -10.60 -15.89 -2.32
N HIS A 37 -9.81 -15.22 -3.16
CA HIS A 37 -10.30 -14.18 -4.06
C HIS A 37 -10.51 -14.66 -5.50
N SER A 38 -10.59 -15.96 -5.75
CA SER A 38 -10.69 -16.51 -7.11
C SER A 38 -11.86 -15.91 -7.88
N ALA A 39 -13.05 -15.84 -7.27
CA ALA A 39 -14.24 -15.27 -7.91
C ALA A 39 -14.07 -13.77 -8.23
N LEU A 40 -13.44 -13.01 -7.34
CA LEU A 40 -13.19 -11.58 -7.54
C LEU A 40 -12.17 -11.35 -8.66
N ILE A 41 -11.09 -12.12 -8.67
CA ILE A 41 -10.04 -12.06 -9.70
C ILE A 41 -10.61 -12.48 -11.06
N ASP A 42 -11.43 -13.52 -11.10
CA ASP A 42 -12.09 -13.97 -12.31
C ASP A 42 -13.03 -12.90 -12.86
N ASP A 43 -13.76 -12.21 -11.98
CA ASP A 43 -14.62 -11.10 -12.34
C ASP A 43 -13.81 -9.94 -12.96
N MET A 44 -12.72 -9.52 -12.30
CA MET A 44 -11.84 -8.46 -12.83
C MET A 44 -11.35 -8.80 -14.24
N VAL A 45 -10.86 -10.02 -14.45
CA VAL A 45 -10.30 -10.40 -15.75
C VAL A 45 -11.39 -10.58 -16.80
N THR A 46 -12.58 -11.07 -16.43
CA THR A 46 -13.74 -11.16 -17.32
C THR A 46 -14.12 -9.78 -17.86
N HIS A 47 -13.99 -8.75 -17.03
CA HIS A 47 -14.22 -7.35 -17.40
C HIS A 47 -13.00 -6.65 -18.01
N GLY A 48 -11.93 -7.40 -18.33
CA GLY A 48 -10.75 -6.90 -19.02
C GLY A 48 -9.75 -6.14 -18.14
N CYS A 49 -9.88 -6.25 -16.81
CA CYS A 49 -8.97 -5.63 -15.86
C CYS A 49 -7.82 -6.57 -15.45
N ALA A 50 -6.62 -6.01 -15.32
CA ALA A 50 -5.50 -6.59 -14.61
C ALA A 50 -5.68 -6.39 -13.09
N PRO A 51 -5.68 -7.48 -12.30
CA PRO A 51 -5.76 -7.39 -10.84
C PRO A 51 -4.49 -6.80 -10.24
N VAL A 52 -4.64 -5.78 -9.38
CA VAL A 52 -3.61 -5.29 -8.45
C VAL A 52 -4.11 -5.61 -7.05
N ILE A 53 -3.40 -6.48 -6.32
CA ILE A 53 -3.84 -6.87 -4.98
C ILE A 53 -2.95 -6.23 -3.93
N ASP A 54 -3.56 -5.45 -3.05
CA ASP A 54 -2.95 -5.03 -1.79
C ASP A 54 -3.09 -6.15 -0.77
N VAL A 55 -1.99 -6.85 -0.52
CA VAL A 55 -1.91 -7.92 0.49
C VAL A 55 -1.47 -7.31 1.81
N ARG A 56 -2.38 -7.20 2.78
CA ARG A 56 -2.17 -6.48 4.05
C ARG A 56 -2.40 -7.37 5.27
N THR A 57 -1.86 -6.94 6.40
CA THR A 57 -2.08 -7.56 7.72
C THR A 57 -2.31 -6.50 8.79
N GLU A 58 -3.04 -6.82 9.85
CA GLU A 58 -3.25 -5.91 10.98
C GLU A 58 -1.95 -5.63 11.76
N THR A 59 -1.76 -4.37 12.15
CA THR A 59 -0.62 -3.94 12.97
C THR A 59 -0.60 -4.63 14.33
N ALA A 60 -1.77 -4.91 14.91
CA ALA A 60 -1.89 -5.61 16.18
C ALA A 60 -1.30 -7.03 16.10
N VAL A 61 -1.53 -7.73 14.99
CA VAL A 61 -0.95 -9.06 14.74
C VAL A 61 0.55 -8.98 14.56
N LEU A 62 1.04 -8.00 13.78
CA LEU A 62 2.49 -7.77 13.67
C LEU A 62 3.12 -7.46 15.03
N GLY A 63 2.48 -6.61 15.83
CA GLY A 63 2.90 -6.25 17.19
C GLY A 63 2.94 -7.45 18.13
N ALA A 64 1.92 -8.31 18.09
CA ALA A 64 1.86 -9.55 18.87
C ALA A 64 2.98 -10.54 18.48
N MET A 65 3.23 -10.73 17.19
CA MET A 65 4.33 -11.56 16.70
C MET A 65 5.70 -11.04 17.16
N ILE A 66 5.89 -9.71 17.15
CA ILE A 66 7.11 -9.08 17.66
C ILE A 66 7.24 -9.23 19.18
N ALA A 67 6.10 -9.26 19.90
CA ALA A 67 6.06 -9.47 21.35
C ALA A 67 6.29 -10.93 21.78
N GLY A 68 6.26 -11.87 20.82
CA GLY A 68 6.55 -13.29 21.05
C GLY A 68 5.33 -14.21 21.05
N ASP A 69 4.17 -13.72 20.64
CA ASP A 69 3.00 -14.58 20.43
C ASP A 69 3.17 -15.40 19.13
N GLU A 70 2.77 -16.68 19.14
CA GLU A 70 2.83 -17.50 17.93
C GLU A 70 1.87 -16.95 16.87
N PRO A 71 2.30 -16.79 15.59
CA PRO A 71 1.39 -16.45 14.51
C PRO A 71 0.34 -17.56 14.31
N PRO A 72 -0.84 -17.26 13.75
CA PRO A 72 -1.77 -18.29 13.30
C PRO A 72 -1.03 -19.22 12.31
N ARG A 73 -0.91 -20.50 12.66
CA ARG A 73 -0.15 -21.48 11.87
C ARG A 73 -0.92 -21.85 10.60
N TYR A 74 -0.29 -21.62 9.46
CA TYR A 74 -0.62 -22.27 8.20
C TYR A 74 0.42 -23.37 7.92
N ASP A 75 -0.02 -24.61 7.71
CA ASP A 75 0.85 -25.77 7.47
C ASP A 75 0.92 -26.11 5.96
N PRO A 76 1.98 -25.73 5.23
CA PRO A 76 2.26 -26.27 3.91
C PRO A 76 2.95 -27.65 3.99
N PRO A 77 2.66 -28.60 3.08
CA PRO A 77 3.35 -29.89 3.05
C PRO A 77 4.79 -29.74 2.55
N THR A 78 5.72 -30.47 3.16
CA THR A 78 7.14 -30.39 2.85
C THR A 78 7.58 -31.43 1.80
N LEU A 79 8.51 -31.02 0.94
CA LEU A 79 9.34 -31.88 0.09
C LEU A 79 10.32 -32.67 0.98
N GLN A 80 9.76 -33.72 1.59
CA GLN A 80 10.32 -34.94 2.18
C GLN A 80 11.86 -35.16 2.20
N GLU A 81 12.40 -35.34 3.43
CA GLU A 81 13.57 -36.17 3.84
C GLU A 81 14.98 -35.96 3.21
N LEU A 82 15.92 -35.28 3.93
CA LEU A 82 17.39 -35.44 3.80
C LEU A 82 18.15 -35.27 5.16
N ARG A 83 19.22 -36.06 5.36
CA ARG A 83 19.87 -36.56 6.62
C ARG A 83 21.15 -35.82 7.13
N GLU A 84 21.45 -36.03 8.44
CA GLU A 84 22.70 -36.28 9.26
C GLU A 84 24.10 -35.72 8.82
N GLY A 85 25.11 -35.30 9.62
CA GLY A 85 25.44 -35.16 11.08
C GLY A 85 26.92 -34.68 11.26
N ASP A 86 27.36 -34.13 12.43
CA ASP A 86 28.65 -34.46 13.15
C ASP A 86 28.93 -33.61 14.45
N ALA A 87 29.89 -34.08 15.29
CA ALA A 87 30.08 -33.99 16.77
C ALA A 87 30.78 -32.73 17.42
N PRO A 88 30.83 -32.57 18.78
CA PRO A 88 31.23 -31.35 19.51
C PRO A 88 32.73 -31.22 19.90
N PRO A 89 33.18 -30.01 20.33
CA PRO A 89 34.60 -29.63 20.53
C PRO A 89 35.28 -30.20 21.79
N THR A 90 36.60 -30.06 21.86
CA THR A 90 37.47 -30.73 22.85
C THR A 90 37.59 -30.00 24.20
N ASP A 91 37.97 -30.75 25.24
CA ASP A 91 38.02 -30.27 26.64
C ASP A 91 39.01 -29.12 26.88
N ASP A 92 40.10 -29.03 26.11
CA ASP A 92 41.09 -27.94 26.21
C ASP A 92 40.56 -26.62 25.61
N GLU A 93 39.65 -26.69 24.65
CA GLU A 93 38.97 -25.53 24.04
C GLU A 93 37.86 -25.01 24.96
N GLN A 94 37.19 -25.90 25.70
CA GLN A 94 36.16 -25.54 26.68
C GLN A 94 36.77 -24.84 27.92
N ALA A 95 37.92 -25.32 28.43
CA ALA A 95 38.56 -24.74 29.61
C ALA A 95 39.11 -23.32 29.40
N TRP A 96 39.56 -22.99 28.19
CA TRP A 96 40.02 -21.65 27.84
C TRP A 96 38.86 -20.66 27.66
N LEU A 97 37.74 -21.14 27.08
CA LEU A 97 36.50 -20.38 26.94
C LEU A 97 35.83 -20.07 28.29
N ASP A 98 35.88 -20.98 29.26
CA ASP A 98 35.24 -20.79 30.57
C ASP A 98 35.94 -19.72 31.44
N GLY A 99 37.26 -19.58 31.32
CA GLY A 99 38.06 -18.61 32.08
C GLY A 99 37.95 -17.16 31.57
N ALA A 100 37.85 -16.97 30.25
CA ALA A 100 37.69 -15.65 29.64
C ALA A 100 36.26 -15.09 29.80
N ARG A 101 35.28 -16.00 29.95
CA ARG A 101 33.84 -15.73 30.05
C ARG A 101 33.41 -15.29 31.45
N ALA A 102 33.98 -15.85 32.53
CA ALA A 102 33.58 -15.52 33.90
C ALA A 102 33.83 -14.07 34.35
N ALA A 103 34.87 -13.41 33.83
CA ALA A 103 35.27 -12.08 34.27
C ALA A 103 34.62 -10.92 33.47
N TYR A 104 34.19 -11.20 32.24
CA TYR A 104 33.52 -10.24 31.36
C TYR A 104 31.98 -10.31 31.49
N ASP A 105 31.44 -11.51 31.73
CA ASP A 105 29.98 -11.75 31.83
C ASP A 105 29.33 -11.18 33.09
N GLN A 106 30.05 -10.99 34.20
CA GLN A 106 29.40 -10.60 35.45
C GLN A 106 28.95 -9.13 35.48
N ARG A 107 29.67 -8.21 34.83
CA ARG A 107 29.45 -6.75 35.03
C ARG A 107 28.88 -6.02 33.82
N TYR A 108 29.16 -6.51 32.62
CA TYR A 108 28.53 -6.00 31.39
C TYR A 108 27.21 -6.74 31.11
N GLY A 109 27.09 -8.00 31.55
CA GLY A 109 25.88 -8.81 31.47
C GLY A 109 24.69 -8.24 32.22
N GLU A 110 24.80 -7.69 33.42
CA GLU A 110 23.61 -7.26 34.19
C GLU A 110 22.90 -6.04 33.57
N LEU A 111 23.65 -5.06 33.04
CA LEU A 111 23.12 -3.79 32.53
C LEU A 111 22.80 -3.82 31.02
N CYS A 112 23.50 -4.64 30.25
CA CYS A 112 23.17 -4.88 28.85
C CYS A 112 22.17 -6.03 28.68
N ALA A 113 22.10 -7.04 29.56
CA ALA A 113 21.08 -8.09 29.42
C ALA A 113 19.65 -7.60 29.64
N GLU A 114 19.37 -6.63 30.51
CA GLU A 114 17.98 -6.13 30.63
C GLU A 114 17.49 -5.41 29.36
N PHE A 115 18.38 -4.78 28.59
CA PHE A 115 18.02 -4.01 27.39
C PHE A 115 18.27 -4.82 26.10
N GLU A 116 19.39 -5.51 25.96
CA GLU A 116 19.77 -6.36 24.81
C GLU A 116 19.11 -7.74 24.81
N ALA A 117 18.74 -8.34 25.96
CA ALA A 117 17.91 -9.56 25.95
C ALA A 117 16.49 -9.29 25.42
N SER A 118 16.07 -8.02 25.37
CA SER A 118 14.83 -7.61 24.69
C SER A 118 15.03 -7.27 23.20
N ILE A 119 16.25 -7.00 22.72
CA ILE A 119 16.52 -6.50 21.35
C ILE A 119 16.94 -7.60 20.37
N GLY A 120 17.66 -8.63 20.81
CA GLY A 120 18.06 -9.75 19.94
C GLY A 120 16.86 -10.57 19.47
N ASP A 121 16.01 -10.97 20.42
CA ASP A 121 14.74 -11.64 20.16
C ASP A 121 13.80 -10.74 19.35
N THR A 122 13.74 -9.44 19.65
CA THR A 122 12.96 -8.50 18.84
C THR A 122 13.49 -8.37 17.41
N ARG A 123 14.80 -8.25 17.17
CA ARG A 123 15.36 -8.19 15.80
C ARG A 123 15.12 -9.49 15.03
N GLN A 124 15.26 -10.63 15.69
CA GLN A 124 14.99 -11.93 15.08
C GLN A 124 13.50 -12.10 14.79
N ARG A 125 12.61 -11.72 15.72
CA ARG A 125 11.16 -11.69 15.53
C ARG A 125 10.76 -10.72 14.42
N CYS A 126 11.32 -9.52 14.35
CA CYS A 126 11.11 -8.60 13.24
C CYS A 126 11.49 -9.22 11.89
N LYS A 127 12.67 -9.86 11.79
CA LYS A 127 13.07 -10.58 10.56
C LYS A 127 12.13 -11.74 10.24
N ALA A 128 11.73 -12.51 11.24
CA ALA A 128 10.77 -13.61 11.08
C ALA A 128 9.41 -13.10 10.61
N THR A 129 8.93 -11.99 11.16
CA THR A 129 7.67 -11.32 10.77
C THR A 129 7.73 -10.81 9.33
N ILE A 130 8.82 -10.14 8.92
CA ILE A 130 9.00 -9.73 7.52
C ILE A 130 9.06 -10.98 6.62
N GLY A 131 9.78 -12.03 7.05
CA GLY A 131 9.87 -13.29 6.33
C GLY A 131 8.52 -13.97 6.14
N TRP A 132 7.71 -14.04 7.20
CA TRP A 132 6.34 -14.55 7.18
C TRP A 132 5.45 -13.75 6.23
N TYR A 133 5.53 -12.42 6.26
CA TYR A 133 4.74 -11.56 5.37
C TYR A 133 5.11 -11.77 3.90
N ALA A 134 6.41 -11.81 3.58
CA ALA A 134 6.88 -12.14 2.23
C ALA A 134 6.44 -13.55 1.79
N GLN A 135 6.47 -14.53 2.70
CA GLN A 135 6.02 -15.90 2.43
C GLN A 135 4.50 -15.95 2.18
N SER A 136 3.71 -15.15 2.90
CA SER A 136 2.27 -15.05 2.73
C SER A 136 1.89 -14.45 1.36
N ILE A 137 2.65 -13.44 0.91
CA ILE A 137 2.52 -12.91 -0.46
C ILE A 137 2.86 -14.00 -1.50
N MET A 138 3.93 -14.75 -1.29
CA MET A 138 4.29 -15.87 -2.17
C MET A 138 3.18 -16.92 -2.24
N GLU A 139 2.62 -17.31 -1.09
CA GLU A 139 1.51 -18.25 -1.03
C GLU A 139 0.27 -17.72 -1.76
N TYR A 140 -0.05 -16.43 -1.58
CA TYR A 140 -1.12 -15.76 -2.30
C TYR A 140 -0.91 -15.85 -3.83
N LEU A 141 0.30 -15.56 -4.31
CA LEU A 141 0.65 -15.66 -5.74
C LEU A 141 0.53 -17.09 -6.27
N TYR A 142 0.92 -18.10 -5.49
CA TYR A 142 0.75 -19.51 -5.88
C TYR A 142 -0.73 -19.91 -5.98
N ARG A 143 -1.58 -19.42 -5.09
CA ARG A 143 -3.04 -19.65 -5.15
C ARG A 143 -3.71 -18.88 -6.29
N HIS A 144 -3.16 -17.71 -6.64
CA HIS A 144 -3.74 -16.79 -7.60
C HIS A 144 -2.76 -16.44 -8.73
N PRO A 145 -2.41 -17.39 -9.63
CA PRO A 145 -1.39 -17.20 -10.66
C PRO A 145 -1.76 -16.18 -11.76
N ARG A 146 -2.98 -15.63 -11.72
CA ARG A 146 -3.45 -14.56 -12.60
C ARG A 146 -3.05 -13.16 -12.10
N VAL A 147 -2.61 -13.04 -10.85
CA VAL A 147 -2.15 -11.78 -10.26
C VAL A 147 -0.75 -11.48 -10.79
N ARG A 148 -0.59 -10.31 -11.41
CA ARG A 148 0.68 -9.83 -11.98
C ARG A 148 1.21 -8.59 -11.29
N ASP A 149 0.42 -8.01 -10.40
CA ASP A 149 0.71 -6.78 -9.71
C ASP A 149 0.30 -6.94 -8.24
N ILE A 150 1.27 -6.75 -7.34
CA ILE A 150 1.05 -6.74 -5.91
C ILE A 150 1.39 -5.34 -5.42
N GLU A 151 0.49 -4.77 -4.65
CA GLU A 151 0.81 -3.61 -3.83
C GLU A 151 1.28 -4.06 -2.45
N VAL A 152 2.45 -3.56 -2.03
CA VAL A 152 3.01 -3.84 -0.71
C VAL A 152 2.60 -2.73 0.24
N TRP A 153 1.43 -2.92 0.87
CA TRP A 153 0.88 -2.04 1.88
C TRP A 153 0.71 -2.72 3.24
N GLY A 154 0.92 -1.95 4.30
CA GLY A 154 0.27 -2.16 5.59
C GLY A 154 -0.40 -0.83 5.95
N SER A 155 -1.62 -0.87 6.47
CA SER A 155 -2.52 0.29 6.72
C SER A 155 -1.82 1.54 7.31
N ALA A 156 -2.55 2.65 7.51
CA ALA A 156 -2.05 3.93 8.04
C ALA A 156 -1.11 3.90 9.28
N GLU A 157 -0.86 2.76 9.89
CA GLU A 157 0.11 2.52 10.95
C GLU A 157 1.47 1.99 10.51
N VAL A 158 1.66 1.54 9.25
CA VAL A 158 3.02 1.56 8.68
C VAL A 158 3.55 2.99 8.69
N ALA A 159 2.67 4.00 8.67
CA ALA A 159 3.04 5.38 8.91
C ALA A 159 3.61 5.68 10.31
N ARG A 160 3.34 4.85 11.33
CA ARG A 160 4.08 4.92 12.60
C ARG A 160 5.54 4.47 12.42
N PHE A 161 5.80 3.54 11.51
CA PHE A 161 7.14 3.11 11.08
C PHE A 161 7.78 4.04 10.02
N ILE A 162 7.03 5.01 9.47
CA ILE A 162 7.49 5.96 8.43
C ILE A 162 8.31 7.13 9.00
N HIS A 163 8.35 7.33 10.32
CA HIS A 163 9.21 8.33 10.94
C HIS A 163 10.67 7.87 11.07
N GLY A 164 11.30 7.48 9.95
CA GLY A 164 12.72 7.68 9.63
C GLY A 164 13.79 7.51 10.72
N HIS A 165 13.57 6.67 11.73
CA HIS A 165 14.50 6.51 12.84
C HIS A 165 14.68 5.04 13.14
N GLY A 166 15.70 4.43 12.52
CA GLY A 166 16.56 3.40 13.13
C GLY A 166 15.92 2.15 13.77
N GLU A 167 14.63 1.88 13.57
CA GLU A 167 13.97 0.72 14.15
C GLU A 167 14.01 -0.50 13.22
N LEU A 168 13.97 -1.68 13.83
CA LEU A 168 14.20 -2.99 13.21
C LEU A 168 13.13 -3.40 12.17
N LEU A 169 12.07 -2.61 12.02
CA LEU A 169 10.95 -2.76 11.09
C LEU A 169 10.66 -1.43 10.39
N ASP A 170 11.56 -0.99 9.51
CA ASP A 170 11.25 0.10 8.59
C ASP A 170 10.59 -0.42 7.30
N TYR A 171 9.76 0.42 6.67
CA TYR A 171 9.06 0.07 5.43
C TYR A 171 10.01 -0.38 4.31
N SER A 172 11.22 0.17 4.28
CA SER A 172 12.22 -0.16 3.25
C SER A 172 12.75 -1.57 3.39
N SER A 173 12.88 -2.09 4.61
CA SER A 173 13.30 -3.46 4.90
C SER A 173 12.22 -4.46 4.54
N ILE A 174 10.95 -4.14 4.84
CA ILE A 174 9.80 -4.92 4.39
C ILE A 174 9.78 -4.99 2.86
N LEU A 175 9.80 -3.82 2.22
CA LEU A 175 9.72 -3.71 0.77
C LEU A 175 10.87 -4.45 0.08
N ARG A 176 12.11 -4.31 0.57
CA ARG A 176 13.27 -5.04 0.03
C ARG A 176 13.11 -6.55 0.14
N ARG A 177 12.69 -7.05 1.31
CA ARG A 177 12.55 -8.49 1.51
C ARG A 177 11.44 -9.06 0.63
N VAL A 178 10.29 -8.39 0.56
CA VAL A 178 9.19 -8.80 -0.34
C VAL A 178 9.66 -8.78 -1.79
N TYR A 179 10.32 -7.70 -2.23
CA TYR A 179 10.82 -7.58 -3.59
C TYR A 179 11.81 -8.70 -3.94
N GLU A 180 12.83 -8.94 -3.11
CA GLU A 180 13.81 -10.01 -3.32
C GLU A 180 13.14 -11.39 -3.41
N THR A 181 12.27 -11.71 -2.44
CA THR A 181 11.57 -12.99 -2.39
C THR A 181 10.63 -13.19 -3.58
N VAL A 182 9.83 -12.18 -3.93
CA VAL A 182 8.92 -12.28 -5.09
C VAL A 182 9.71 -12.36 -6.38
N LYS A 183 10.75 -11.54 -6.58
CA LYS A 183 11.52 -11.55 -7.84
C LYS A 183 12.36 -12.81 -8.04
N GLU A 184 12.75 -13.50 -6.97
CA GLU A 184 13.44 -14.79 -7.06
C GLU A 184 12.56 -15.89 -7.67
N HIS A 185 11.24 -15.87 -7.39
CA HIS A 185 10.32 -16.94 -7.79
C HIS A 185 9.32 -16.54 -8.89
N HIS A 186 8.95 -15.27 -8.94
CA HIS A 186 8.00 -14.65 -9.87
C HIS A 186 8.57 -13.33 -10.44
N PRO A 187 9.64 -13.39 -11.25
CA PRO A 187 10.28 -12.19 -11.80
C PRO A 187 9.34 -11.32 -12.65
N GLU A 188 8.25 -11.90 -13.16
CA GLU A 188 7.22 -11.22 -13.94
C GLU A 188 6.21 -10.42 -13.11
N VAL A 189 6.08 -10.69 -11.81
CA VAL A 189 5.15 -9.96 -10.92
C VAL A 189 5.72 -8.59 -10.60
N ARG A 190 4.95 -7.54 -10.82
CA ARG A 190 5.30 -6.16 -10.50
C ARG A 190 4.95 -5.84 -9.06
N ILE A 191 5.86 -5.16 -8.37
CA ILE A 191 5.73 -4.73 -6.99
C ILE A 191 5.46 -3.22 -6.97
N TRP A 192 4.26 -2.85 -6.56
CA TRP A 192 3.88 -1.47 -6.30
C TRP A 192 4.26 -1.16 -4.86
N THR A 193 4.87 0.01 -4.63
CA THR A 193 4.98 0.51 -3.26
C THR A 193 3.57 0.74 -2.68
N GLY A 194 3.47 0.89 -1.37
CA GLY A 194 2.29 1.52 -0.81
C GLY A 194 2.16 2.93 -1.40
N GLY A 195 0.93 3.35 -1.62
CA GLY A 195 0.46 4.71 -1.87
C GLY A 195 0.80 5.66 -0.73
N PHE A 196 1.97 6.27 -0.81
CA PHE A 196 2.34 7.30 0.16
C PHE A 196 1.79 8.66 -0.22
N GLY A 197 1.77 9.55 0.77
CA GLY A 197 1.56 10.97 0.55
C GLY A 197 0.15 11.32 0.09
N HIS A 198 -0.80 11.38 1.03
CA HIS A 198 -2.00 12.19 0.83
C HIS A 198 -1.59 13.56 0.24
N ASN A 199 -2.29 14.04 -0.78
CA ASN A 199 -1.91 15.26 -1.52
C ASN A 199 -0.54 15.20 -2.25
N CYS A 200 -0.10 14.01 -2.68
CA CYS A 200 1.19 13.80 -3.34
C CYS A 200 2.38 14.32 -2.52
N ASP A 201 2.34 14.15 -1.19
CA ASP A 201 3.48 14.50 -0.34
C ASP A 201 4.69 13.61 -0.70
N CYS A 202 5.78 14.27 -1.06
CA CYS A 202 7.00 13.64 -1.54
C CYS A 202 8.01 13.35 -0.42
N VAL A 203 7.75 13.76 0.82
CA VAL A 203 8.69 13.58 1.94
C VAL A 203 9.03 12.12 2.16
N MET A 204 8.04 11.23 2.07
CA MET A 204 8.24 9.79 2.22
C MET A 204 9.11 9.22 1.09
N LEU A 205 8.88 9.66 -0.14
CA LEU A 205 9.71 9.30 -1.28
C LEU A 205 11.15 9.81 -1.10
N GLU A 206 11.33 11.09 -0.74
CA GLU A 206 12.63 11.74 -0.64
C GLU A 206 13.50 11.19 0.50
N ARG A 207 12.90 11.00 1.68
CA ARG A 207 13.62 10.61 2.92
C ARG A 207 13.55 9.13 3.23
N GLY A 208 12.59 8.42 2.65
CA GLY A 208 12.39 6.98 2.85
C GLY A 208 12.90 6.19 1.64
N LEU A 209 12.00 5.95 0.69
CA LEU A 209 12.21 5.04 -0.45
C LEU A 209 13.51 5.33 -1.20
N ALA A 210 13.73 6.59 -1.60
CA ALA A 210 14.88 6.95 -2.41
C ALA A 210 16.24 6.84 -1.70
N VAL A 211 16.24 6.72 -0.37
CA VAL A 211 17.45 6.55 0.44
C VAL A 211 17.67 5.09 0.79
N HIS A 212 16.60 4.42 1.20
CA HIS A 212 16.71 3.13 1.87
C HIS A 212 16.28 1.95 0.98
N SER A 213 15.43 2.15 -0.02
CA SER A 213 14.93 1.07 -0.89
C SER A 213 14.75 1.51 -2.36
N PRO A 214 15.72 2.22 -2.96
CA PRO A 214 15.56 2.85 -4.28
C PRO A 214 15.31 1.86 -5.43
N GLU A 215 15.60 0.59 -5.24
CA GLU A 215 15.51 -0.44 -6.29
C GLU A 215 14.55 -1.57 -5.94
N ALA A 216 13.90 -1.52 -4.77
CA ALA A 216 13.10 -2.62 -4.23
C ALA A 216 11.60 -2.52 -4.60
N PHE A 217 11.30 -1.98 -5.77
CA PHE A 217 9.93 -1.91 -6.29
C PHE A 217 9.96 -1.84 -7.81
N ASP A 218 8.81 -1.88 -8.46
CA ASP A 218 8.68 -1.65 -9.90
C ASP A 218 7.87 -0.38 -10.19
N VAL A 219 6.92 -0.04 -9.32
CA VAL A 219 6.01 1.10 -9.50
C VAL A 219 5.93 1.89 -8.20
N CYS A 220 6.16 3.21 -8.26
CA CYS A 220 5.93 4.10 -7.13
C CYS A 220 4.45 4.46 -7.07
N ASN A 221 3.74 3.89 -6.09
CA ASN A 221 2.33 4.18 -5.91
C ASN A 221 2.13 5.43 -5.05
N LEU A 222 1.15 6.28 -5.41
CA LEU A 222 0.74 7.46 -4.64
C LEU A 222 -0.78 7.46 -4.50
N HIS A 223 -1.30 7.96 -3.38
CA HIS A 223 -2.75 8.07 -3.13
C HIS A 223 -3.22 9.54 -3.15
N PRO A 224 -3.40 10.14 -4.33
CA PRO A 224 -3.87 11.51 -4.46
C PRO A 224 -5.36 11.61 -4.13
N PHE A 225 -5.66 11.68 -2.84
CA PHE A 225 -6.92 12.22 -2.36
C PHE A 225 -6.78 13.74 -2.27
N LEU A 226 -7.58 14.50 -3.03
CA LEU A 226 -7.56 15.96 -2.95
C LEU A 226 -8.17 16.41 -1.62
N MET A 227 -7.32 16.61 -0.60
CA MET A 227 -7.70 17.20 0.68
C MET A 227 -7.46 18.69 0.65
N THR A 228 -8.51 19.49 0.84
CA THR A 228 -8.32 20.79 1.47
C THR A 228 -8.36 20.57 2.98
N THR A 229 -7.26 20.12 3.59
CA THR A 229 -7.09 20.43 5.02
C THR A 229 -7.07 21.95 5.12
N GLY A 230 -7.59 22.54 6.21
CA GLY A 230 -7.93 23.98 6.28
C GLY A 230 -6.81 25.00 5.99
N HIS A 231 -5.62 24.56 5.60
CA HIS A 231 -4.42 25.33 5.34
C HIS A 231 -3.84 25.19 3.92
N ILE A 232 -4.35 24.28 3.08
CA ILE A 232 -3.82 24.07 1.72
C ILE A 232 -4.98 24.09 0.73
N ASP A 233 -5.09 25.17 -0.04
CA ASP A 233 -5.83 25.15 -1.29
C ASP A 233 -4.95 24.39 -2.30
N ILE A 234 -5.32 23.13 -2.59
CA ILE A 234 -4.68 22.40 -3.68
C ILE A 234 -5.27 22.93 -4.97
N ASP A 235 -4.49 23.78 -5.62
CA ASP A 235 -4.69 24.11 -7.02
C ASP A 235 -3.85 23.19 -7.91
N ARG A 236 -4.09 23.32 -9.22
CA ARG A 236 -3.36 22.58 -10.26
C ARG A 236 -1.85 22.78 -10.13
N GLU A 237 -1.40 24.02 -9.90
CA GLU A 237 0.03 24.37 -9.92
C GLU A 237 0.79 23.72 -8.75
N SER A 238 0.21 23.76 -7.56
CA SER A 238 0.76 23.12 -6.36
C SER A 238 0.88 21.61 -6.55
N LEU A 239 -0.17 20.96 -7.06
CA LEU A 239 -0.15 19.51 -7.34
C LEU A 239 0.89 19.15 -8.40
N SER A 240 0.91 19.87 -9.53
CA SER A 240 1.89 19.66 -10.60
C SER A 240 3.32 19.88 -10.13
N THR A 241 3.56 20.84 -9.22
CA THR A 241 4.90 21.09 -8.66
C THR A 241 5.37 19.93 -7.79
N ARG A 242 4.51 19.41 -6.91
CA ARG A 242 4.82 18.25 -6.07
C ARG A 242 5.17 17.03 -6.91
N LEU A 243 4.34 16.70 -7.90
CA LEU A 243 4.59 15.56 -8.78
C LEU A 243 5.87 15.72 -9.62
N ARG A 244 6.19 16.95 -10.07
CA ARG A 244 7.49 17.23 -10.73
C ARG A 244 8.68 17.03 -9.79
N VAL A 245 8.55 17.33 -8.50
CA VAL A 245 9.59 17.02 -7.51
C VAL A 245 9.72 15.50 -7.35
N ALA A 246 8.60 14.79 -7.16
CA ALA A 246 8.59 13.34 -7.04
C ALA A 246 9.26 12.66 -8.25
N ARG A 247 8.88 13.05 -9.47
CA ARG A 247 9.44 12.51 -10.71
C ARG A 247 10.96 12.65 -10.76
N ARG A 248 11.47 13.84 -10.44
CA ARG A 248 12.92 14.09 -10.38
C ARG A 248 13.63 13.20 -9.36
N ILE A 249 12.99 12.92 -8.22
CA ILE A 249 13.56 12.01 -7.22
C ILE A 249 13.63 10.58 -7.77
N LEU A 250 12.56 10.08 -8.38
CA LEU A 250 12.55 8.74 -8.97
C LEU A 250 13.56 8.60 -10.11
N ASP A 251 13.68 9.60 -10.98
CA ASP A 251 14.66 9.60 -12.08
C ASP A 251 16.09 9.58 -11.54
N ALA A 252 16.38 10.39 -10.51
CA ALA A 252 17.74 10.53 -9.98
C ALA A 252 18.15 9.39 -9.06
N LYS A 253 17.20 8.82 -8.29
CA LYS A 253 17.51 7.92 -7.17
C LYS A 253 16.88 6.54 -7.29
N CYS A 254 15.80 6.38 -8.04
CA CYS A 254 15.03 5.14 -8.08
C CYS A 254 14.89 4.59 -9.51
N LYS A 255 15.98 4.62 -10.28
CA LYS A 255 16.08 4.07 -11.65
C LYS A 255 15.00 4.54 -12.65
N GLY A 256 14.34 5.65 -12.38
CA GLY A 256 13.27 6.15 -13.24
C GLY A 256 11.97 5.34 -13.18
N GLN A 257 11.69 4.58 -12.11
CA GLN A 257 10.44 3.81 -11.96
C GLN A 257 9.20 4.68 -12.21
N PRO A 258 8.13 4.14 -12.84
CA PRO A 258 6.89 4.87 -13.13
C PRO A 258 6.08 5.18 -11.86
N PHE A 259 5.08 6.04 -12.02
CA PHE A 259 4.05 6.29 -11.00
C PHE A 259 2.78 5.50 -11.29
N ALA A 260 2.11 5.05 -10.24
CA ALA A 260 0.69 4.68 -10.30
C ALA A 260 -0.07 5.26 -9.10
N ALA A 261 -1.39 5.15 -9.16
CA ALA A 261 -2.24 5.38 -8.01
C ALA A 261 -3.25 4.24 -7.90
N SER A 262 -3.13 3.40 -6.88
CA SER A 262 -4.12 2.36 -6.57
C SER A 262 -5.35 2.92 -5.85
N GLY A 263 -5.32 4.20 -5.44
CA GLY A 263 -6.47 4.92 -4.90
C GLY A 263 -6.39 6.42 -5.21
N VAL A 264 -7.38 6.92 -5.95
CA VAL A 264 -7.55 8.34 -6.28
C VAL A 264 -8.97 8.75 -5.91
N GLY A 265 -9.12 9.88 -5.22
CA GLY A 265 -10.42 10.29 -4.72
C GLY A 265 -10.61 11.79 -4.58
N ILE A 266 -11.81 12.24 -4.90
CA ILE A 266 -12.29 13.60 -4.65
C ILE A 266 -13.59 13.46 -3.84
N PRO A 267 -13.61 13.82 -2.55
CA PRO A 267 -14.81 13.70 -1.74
C PRO A 267 -15.91 14.61 -2.28
N THR A 268 -17.10 14.06 -2.50
CA THR A 268 -18.25 14.75 -3.11
C THR A 268 -19.53 14.49 -2.32
N LEU A 269 -20.45 15.45 -2.33
CA LEU A 269 -21.75 15.31 -1.64
C LEU A 269 -22.92 15.79 -2.52
N PRO A 270 -24.11 15.17 -2.36
CA PRO A 270 -25.31 15.49 -3.14
C PRO A 270 -26.08 16.68 -2.54
N PHE A 271 -25.48 17.87 -2.48
CA PHE A 271 -26.14 19.05 -1.90
C PHE A 271 -25.95 20.33 -2.72
N GLY A 272 -26.81 21.33 -2.43
CA GLY A 272 -26.80 22.67 -3.02
C GLY A 272 -25.59 23.52 -2.62
N PRO A 273 -25.63 24.84 -2.90
CA PRO A 273 -24.47 25.70 -2.71
C PRO A 273 -24.00 25.69 -1.25
N PRO A 274 -22.69 25.53 -1.01
CA PRO A 274 -22.11 25.55 0.32
C PRO A 274 -22.37 26.86 1.08
N PRO A 275 -22.44 26.81 2.43
CA PRO A 275 -22.54 28.02 3.23
C PRO A 275 -21.31 28.90 2.98
N ALA A 276 -21.49 30.23 2.95
CA ALA A 276 -20.42 31.17 2.61
C ALA A 276 -19.12 30.97 3.42
N ALA A 277 -19.22 30.53 4.69
CA ALA A 277 -18.08 30.25 5.56
C ALA A 277 -17.17 29.10 5.07
N TYR A 278 -17.68 28.23 4.19
CA TYR A 278 -16.94 27.09 3.64
C TYR A 278 -16.56 27.28 2.16
N GLY A 279 -16.81 28.46 1.59
CA GLY A 279 -16.51 28.74 0.18
C GLY A 279 -17.26 27.76 -0.73
N ARG A 280 -16.59 27.15 -1.69
CA ARG A 280 -17.14 26.11 -2.61
C ARG A 280 -17.09 24.68 -2.07
N PHE A 281 -16.69 24.49 -0.81
CA PHE A 281 -16.55 23.15 -0.22
C PHE A 281 -17.48 22.97 0.99
N TRP A 282 -17.75 21.72 1.37
CA TRP A 282 -18.50 21.32 2.56
C TRP A 282 -17.59 20.62 3.54
N ARG A 283 -17.80 20.75 4.86
CA ARG A 283 -16.97 20.06 5.85
C ARG A 283 -17.52 18.67 6.18
N VAL A 284 -16.67 17.64 6.05
CA VAL A 284 -16.96 16.26 6.46
C VAL A 284 -15.82 15.78 7.36
N GLY A 285 -16.08 15.77 8.67
CA GLY A 285 -15.04 15.51 9.68
C GLY A 285 -13.88 16.50 9.60
N VAL A 286 -12.69 16.00 9.25
CA VAL A 286 -11.45 16.78 9.03
C VAL A 286 -11.19 17.15 7.57
N ALA A 287 -12.03 16.69 6.63
CA ALA A 287 -11.88 16.94 5.20
C ALA A 287 -12.90 17.96 4.71
N ARG A 288 -12.67 18.51 3.50
CA ARG A 288 -13.72 19.20 2.76
C ARG A 288 -14.09 18.43 1.49
N ALA A 289 -15.37 18.47 1.14
CA ALA A 289 -15.99 17.82 -0.01
C ALA A 289 -16.54 18.84 -1.00
N LEU A 290 -16.62 18.47 -2.27
CA LEU A 290 -17.21 19.30 -3.34
C LEU A 290 -18.71 18.98 -3.51
N PRO A 291 -19.51 19.95 -3.95
CA PRO A 291 -20.80 19.64 -4.57
C PRO A 291 -20.58 18.76 -5.81
N GLU A 292 -21.40 17.73 -5.98
CA GLU A 292 -21.27 16.81 -7.12
C GLU A 292 -21.34 17.51 -8.48
N GLY A 293 -22.13 18.58 -8.60
CA GLY A 293 -22.26 19.35 -9.84
C GLY A 293 -20.97 20.04 -10.28
N GLU A 294 -19.98 20.18 -9.40
CA GLU A 294 -18.67 20.75 -9.71
C GLU A 294 -17.58 19.69 -9.89
N ALA A 295 -17.86 18.43 -9.53
CA ALA A 295 -16.83 17.40 -9.39
C ALA A 295 -16.15 17.00 -10.70
N LEU A 296 -16.85 17.08 -11.83
CA LEU A 296 -16.31 16.68 -13.13
C LEU A 296 -15.05 17.47 -13.50
N ASP A 297 -15.10 18.80 -13.43
CA ASP A 297 -13.97 19.66 -13.80
C ASP A 297 -12.73 19.37 -12.93
N TRP A 298 -12.96 19.06 -11.66
CA TRP A 298 -11.91 18.69 -10.73
C TRP A 298 -11.31 17.32 -11.03
N TRP A 299 -12.13 16.33 -11.37
CA TRP A 299 -11.65 15.03 -11.83
C TRP A 299 -10.82 15.16 -13.10
N LEU A 300 -11.28 15.93 -14.09
CA LEU A 300 -10.55 16.16 -15.33
C LEU A 300 -9.22 16.88 -15.09
N MET A 301 -9.20 17.88 -14.20
CA MET A 301 -7.97 18.57 -13.78
C MET A 301 -6.99 17.59 -13.11
N LEU A 302 -7.45 16.83 -12.11
CA LEU A 302 -6.62 15.88 -11.37
C LEU A 302 -6.00 14.83 -12.30
N LEU A 303 -6.84 14.17 -13.10
CA LEU A 303 -6.38 13.12 -14.03
C LEU A 303 -5.45 13.68 -15.11
N GLY A 304 -5.68 14.93 -15.56
CA GLY A 304 -4.77 15.63 -16.45
C GLY A 304 -3.39 15.84 -15.83
N VAL A 305 -3.34 16.30 -14.58
CA VAL A 305 -2.08 16.50 -13.84
C VAL A 305 -1.34 15.18 -13.58
N LEU A 306 -2.06 14.10 -13.22
CA LEU A 306 -1.45 12.77 -13.05
C LEU A 306 -0.86 12.27 -14.37
N ARG A 307 -1.58 12.44 -15.48
CA ARG A 307 -1.10 12.09 -16.83
C ARG A 307 0.16 12.88 -17.21
N GLU A 308 0.17 14.19 -16.98
CA GLU A 308 1.33 15.08 -17.24
C GLU A 308 2.55 14.69 -16.39
N ALA A 309 2.32 14.19 -15.17
CA ALA A 309 3.37 13.69 -14.28
C ALA A 309 3.92 12.31 -14.68
N GLY A 310 3.31 11.65 -15.68
CA GLY A 310 3.77 10.35 -16.18
C GLY A 310 3.22 9.16 -15.40
N PHE A 311 2.03 9.26 -14.80
CA PHE A 311 1.37 8.10 -14.20
C PHE A 311 1.02 7.07 -15.28
N GLU A 312 1.34 5.81 -15.01
CA GLU A 312 0.92 4.69 -15.85
C GLU A 312 -0.53 4.29 -15.56
N ALA A 313 -0.97 4.37 -14.30
CA ALA A 313 -2.30 3.94 -13.88
C ALA A 313 -2.88 4.87 -12.79
N ALA A 314 -4.20 5.04 -12.81
CA ALA A 314 -4.98 5.67 -11.74
C ALA A 314 -6.26 4.87 -11.49
N CYS A 315 -6.38 4.29 -10.29
CA CYS A 315 -7.53 3.54 -9.82
C CYS A 315 -8.46 4.43 -9.00
N LEU A 316 -9.66 4.68 -9.52
CA LEU A 316 -10.67 5.54 -8.92
C LEU A 316 -11.53 4.70 -7.96
N LEU A 317 -11.91 5.21 -6.79
CA LEU A 317 -12.79 4.44 -5.90
C LEU A 317 -14.12 4.16 -6.60
N ALA A 318 -14.52 2.88 -6.64
CA ALA A 318 -15.75 2.48 -7.29
C ALA A 318 -16.97 3.10 -6.59
N ARG A 319 -17.06 2.93 -5.26
CA ARG A 319 -18.23 3.31 -4.47
C ARG A 319 -17.86 4.12 -3.24
N ASP A 320 -18.78 4.99 -2.86
CA ASP A 320 -18.83 5.52 -1.51
C ASP A 320 -19.06 4.39 -0.51
N THR A 321 -18.55 4.60 0.70
CA THR A 321 -18.74 3.68 1.82
C THR A 321 -19.24 4.47 3.02
N TYR A 322 -20.05 3.85 3.87
CA TYR A 322 -20.44 4.48 5.12
C TYR A 322 -19.41 4.14 6.22
N PRO A 323 -19.07 5.10 7.10
CA PRO A 323 -18.28 4.78 8.28
C PRO A 323 -19.02 3.72 9.11
N PRO A 324 -18.30 2.78 9.75
CA PRO A 324 -18.87 1.90 10.76
C PRO A 324 -19.58 2.70 11.88
N PRO A 325 -20.58 2.12 12.56
CA PRO A 325 -21.23 2.78 13.69
C PRO A 325 -20.20 3.25 14.74
N GLY A 326 -20.25 4.54 15.09
CA GLY A 326 -19.34 5.15 16.06
C GLY A 326 -18.07 5.78 15.48
N GLU A 327 -17.79 5.58 14.19
CA GLU A 327 -16.67 6.25 13.52
C GLU A 327 -17.07 7.58 12.88
N GLN A 328 -16.14 8.55 12.92
CA GLN A 328 -16.33 9.78 12.17
C GLN A 328 -16.17 9.52 10.66
N PRO A 329 -17.03 10.11 9.81
CA PRO A 329 -16.88 9.98 8.38
C PRO A 329 -15.53 10.54 7.90
N ARG A 330 -14.83 9.76 7.07
CA ARG A 330 -13.55 10.11 6.46
C ARG A 330 -13.75 10.48 4.99
N MET A 331 -12.74 11.02 4.34
CA MET A 331 -12.85 11.49 2.94
C MET A 331 -13.10 10.37 1.92
N HIS A 332 -12.45 9.22 2.07
CA HIS A 332 -12.55 8.12 1.12
C HIS A 332 -13.96 7.53 1.10
N HIS A 333 -14.72 7.67 2.20
CA HIS A 333 -16.13 7.31 2.30
C HIS A 333 -17.02 8.03 1.26
N PHE A 334 -16.60 9.20 0.78
CA PHE A 334 -17.38 10.04 -0.15
C PHE A 334 -16.66 10.28 -1.49
N SER A 335 -15.63 9.51 -1.77
CA SER A 335 -14.76 9.70 -2.95
C SER A 335 -15.07 8.73 -4.10
N GLY A 336 -16.10 7.91 -3.96
CA GLY A 336 -16.51 6.95 -4.98
C GLY A 336 -17.14 7.61 -6.20
N LEU A 337 -17.13 6.88 -7.32
CA LEU A 337 -17.88 7.23 -8.53
C LEU A 337 -19.37 6.89 -8.39
N LEU A 338 -19.68 5.90 -7.56
CA LEU A 338 -21.04 5.54 -7.20
C LEU A 338 -21.34 5.99 -5.77
N HIS A 339 -22.60 6.27 -5.48
CA HIS A 339 -23.10 6.33 -4.13
C HIS A 339 -23.00 4.95 -3.46
N ALA A 340 -23.12 4.92 -2.13
CA ALA A 340 -23.02 3.69 -1.36
C ALA A 340 -24.12 2.66 -1.69
N ASP A 341 -25.26 3.11 -2.22
CA ASP A 341 -26.33 2.24 -2.73
C ASP A 341 -26.08 1.71 -4.15
N GLY A 342 -24.95 2.08 -4.77
CA GLY A 342 -24.56 1.68 -6.11
C GLY A 342 -25.13 2.56 -7.24
N THR A 343 -25.88 3.62 -6.93
CA THR A 343 -26.34 4.57 -7.95
C THR A 343 -25.21 5.48 -8.41
N ASP A 344 -25.26 5.92 -9.67
CA ASP A 344 -24.26 6.84 -10.23
C ASP A 344 -24.33 8.20 -9.52
N LYS A 345 -23.16 8.78 -9.22
CA LYS A 345 -23.07 10.21 -8.94
C LYS A 345 -23.26 11.03 -10.22
N ALA A 346 -23.64 12.30 -10.04
CA ALA A 346 -24.02 13.18 -11.16
C ALA A 346 -22.95 13.33 -12.26
N PHE A 347 -21.67 13.16 -11.94
CA PHE A 347 -20.55 13.32 -12.86
C PHE A 347 -20.04 12.01 -13.50
N THR A 348 -20.53 10.86 -13.06
CA THR A 348 -19.88 9.56 -13.33
C THR A 348 -19.96 9.12 -14.78
N GLU A 349 -21.14 9.22 -15.41
CA GLU A 349 -21.27 8.84 -16.83
C GLU A 349 -20.40 9.71 -17.74
N GLU A 350 -20.34 11.02 -17.44
CA GLU A 350 -19.53 11.95 -18.20
C GLU A 350 -18.04 11.67 -18.04
N LEU A 351 -17.58 11.39 -16.81
CA LEU A 351 -16.20 10.99 -16.55
C LEU A 351 -15.83 9.69 -17.30
N CYS A 352 -16.73 8.71 -17.33
CA CYS A 352 -16.53 7.46 -18.09
C CYS A 352 -16.42 7.74 -19.60
N ARG A 353 -17.26 8.63 -20.14
CA ARG A 353 -17.21 9.05 -21.54
C ARG A 353 -15.87 9.69 -21.89
N GLU A 354 -15.41 10.64 -21.08
CA GLU A 354 -14.12 11.31 -21.26
C GLU A 354 -12.94 10.33 -21.19
N ALA A 355 -12.98 9.38 -20.24
CA ALA A 355 -11.97 8.33 -20.12
C ALA A 355 -11.86 7.47 -21.40
N ARG A 356 -13.00 7.08 -22.01
CA ARG A 356 -13.02 6.33 -23.27
C ARG A 356 -12.53 7.15 -24.47
N ASN A 357 -12.91 8.41 -24.55
CA ASN A 357 -12.47 9.32 -25.62
C ASN A 357 -10.95 9.51 -25.60
N ALA A 358 -10.37 9.71 -24.41
CA ALA A 358 -8.93 9.86 -24.24
C ALA A 358 -8.13 8.65 -24.75
N ARG A 359 -8.70 7.44 -24.70
CA ARG A 359 -8.06 6.20 -25.19
C ARG A 359 -8.13 6.04 -26.69
N SER A 360 -9.16 6.57 -27.33
CA SER A 360 -9.31 6.48 -28.80
C SER A 360 -8.37 7.43 -29.54
N ALA A 361 -7.78 8.40 -28.83
CA ALA A 361 -6.86 9.39 -29.38
C ALA A 361 -5.37 9.02 -29.26
N THR A 362 -5.05 7.94 -28.54
CA THR A 362 -3.69 7.38 -28.35
C THR A 362 -3.54 6.11 -29.16
#